data_AF-A0A955YU48-F1
#
_entry.id   AF-A0A955YU48-F1
#
_cell.length_a   1.000
_cell.length_b   1.000
_cell.length_c   1.000
_cell.angle_alpha   90.00
_cell.angle_beta   90.00
_cell.angle_gamma   90.00
#
_symmetry.space_group_name_H-M   'P 1'
#
loop_
_entity.id
_entity.type
_entity.pdbx_description
1 polymer ?
#
loop_
_entity_poly.entity_id
_entity_poly.type
_entity_poly.pdbx_seq_one_letter_code
_entity_poly.pdbx_strand_id
1 'polypeptide(L)'
;MNWKTLALMVGACALGIVGCDSGTGDNNNNNGVDGGGGGGGGGGGDTYFYVVSSITTGEAMGTTAPGFNLDGTEDAICGQEDFTSPAPDMETGVDNQLPILNASLKAIPIDLEAQLETALLAGRFVLLVQVSGVNDLTNDDSVSFEIFLGEVPGEGVDGGPAAPDSAGGKISGGQTFDIKDYAPNTSIVKQTGKIVNGRLEASAEGLPLTFQVMDSDLTIDIKKAKVKFDISAKSLSNGVIGGQIAIDDLVTEIGKLDLDIPGNLDLGATLGLVADLDPDGEGDCQSISAAIVFTG
;
A
#
# COMPACT_ATOMS: atom_id res chain seq x y z
N MET A 1 20.94 19.79 6.34
CA MET A 1 19.96 18.99 7.10
C MET A 1 20.17 17.53 6.71
N ASN A 2 20.41 16.67 7.70
CA ASN A 2 20.62 15.24 7.48
C ASN A 2 19.23 14.59 7.37
N TRP A 3 18.71 14.52 6.15
CA TRP A 3 17.46 13.90 5.68
C TRP A 3 17.18 12.45 6.09
N LYS A 4 18.05 11.80 6.87
CA LYS A 4 17.89 10.39 7.28
C LYS A 4 16.76 10.13 8.29
N THR A 5 16.16 11.17 8.87
CA THR A 5 15.15 11.00 9.92
C THR A 5 13.88 11.74 9.50
N LEU A 6 12.81 11.00 9.20
CA LEU A 6 11.51 11.58 8.87
C LEU A 6 10.68 11.71 10.17
N ALA A 7 10.63 12.92 10.72
CA ALA A 7 9.79 13.22 11.87
C ALA A 7 8.39 13.64 11.42
N LEU A 8 7.40 12.75 11.55
CA LEU A 8 5.99 13.08 11.28
C LEU A 8 5.38 13.79 12.51
N MET A 9 5.44 15.12 12.56
CA MET A 9 4.65 15.90 13.53
C MET A 9 3.20 16.04 13.04
N VAL A 10 2.31 15.13 13.46
CA VAL A 10 0.87 15.39 13.39
C VAL A 10 0.48 16.32 14.55
N GLY A 11 0.57 17.63 14.29
CA GLY A 11 0.20 18.66 15.25
C GLY A 11 -1.31 18.73 15.46
N ALA A 12 -1.78 18.22 16.60
CA ALA A 12 -3.06 18.61 17.17
C ALA A 12 -2.95 20.02 17.78
N CYS A 13 -3.04 21.06 16.94
CA CYS A 13 -3.26 22.43 17.43
C CYS A 13 -4.77 22.67 17.59
N ALA A 14 -5.28 22.35 18.77
CA ALA A 14 -6.52 22.91 19.28
C ALA A 14 -6.18 23.99 20.33
N LEU A 15 -6.95 25.09 20.26
CA LEU A 15 -7.07 26.23 21.18
C LEU A 15 -6.22 27.47 20.87
N GLY A 16 -6.93 28.57 20.60
CA GLY A 16 -6.40 29.93 20.70
C GLY A 16 -7.12 30.97 19.86
N ILE A 17 -8.41 31.24 20.14
CA ILE A 17 -9.08 32.48 19.69
C ILE A 17 -8.39 33.65 20.40
N VAL A 18 -7.66 34.48 19.67
CA VAL A 18 -7.31 35.85 20.09
C VAL A 18 -7.54 36.75 18.89
N GLY A 19 -8.55 37.60 19.01
CA GLY A 19 -8.82 38.67 18.07
C GLY A 19 -7.74 39.75 18.14
N CYS A 20 -7.45 40.35 16.99
CA CYS A 20 -6.87 41.68 16.95
C CYS A 20 -7.60 42.50 15.88
N ASP A 21 -8.25 43.54 16.38
CA ASP A 21 -9.04 44.56 15.71
C ASP A 21 -8.15 45.65 15.11
N SER A 22 -8.74 46.35 14.13
CA SER A 22 -8.50 47.73 13.67
C SER A 22 -7.30 48.05 12.77
N GLY A 23 -7.60 48.57 11.57
CA GLY A 23 -6.60 49.13 10.65
C GLY A 23 -7.11 49.58 9.27
N THR A 24 -8.09 50.48 9.25
CA THR A 24 -8.35 51.57 8.29
C THR A 24 -7.77 51.51 6.85
N GLY A 25 -8.68 51.43 5.86
CA GLY A 25 -8.78 52.28 4.67
C GLY A 25 -7.62 52.39 3.66
N ASP A 26 -7.87 52.02 2.40
CA ASP A 26 -7.86 53.01 1.31
C ASP A 26 -8.57 52.49 0.03
N ASN A 27 -9.44 53.35 -0.50
CA ASN A 27 -10.03 53.25 -1.83
C ASN A 27 -8.98 53.64 -2.87
N ASN A 28 -8.86 52.89 -3.97
CA ASN A 28 -8.66 53.51 -5.28
C ASN A 28 -9.06 52.60 -6.44
N ASN A 29 -10.06 53.08 -7.18
CA ASN A 29 -10.39 52.68 -8.54
C ASN A 29 -9.17 52.86 -9.45
N ASN A 30 -8.85 51.86 -10.27
CA ASN A 30 -8.28 52.12 -11.58
C ASN A 30 -8.75 51.07 -12.60
N ASN A 31 -9.59 51.51 -13.53
CA ASN A 31 -9.89 50.81 -14.78
C ASN A 31 -8.71 51.01 -15.74
N GLY A 32 -8.24 49.94 -16.36
CA GLY A 32 -7.26 50.01 -17.45
C GLY A 32 -6.95 48.63 -18.02
N VAL A 33 -7.42 48.39 -19.23
CA VAL A 33 -7.26 47.20 -20.08
C VAL A 33 -5.86 47.23 -20.72
N ASP A 34 -5.12 46.10 -20.75
CA ASP A 34 -4.55 45.48 -21.97
C ASP A 34 -3.53 44.37 -21.65
N GLY A 35 -3.47 43.38 -22.56
CA GLY A 35 -2.20 42.84 -23.03
C GLY A 35 -1.68 41.57 -22.34
N GLY A 36 -1.68 40.47 -23.10
CA GLY A 36 -1.15 39.17 -22.69
C GLY A 36 0.32 39.15 -22.27
N GLY A 37 0.68 38.07 -21.59
CA GLY A 37 2.07 37.77 -21.24
C GLY A 37 2.13 36.59 -20.29
N GLY A 38 2.60 35.45 -20.79
CA GLY A 38 2.75 34.23 -20.01
C GLY A 38 3.72 34.34 -18.84
N GLY A 39 3.52 33.43 -17.89
CA GLY A 39 4.40 33.09 -16.80
C GLY A 39 3.68 31.98 -16.03
N GLY A 40 3.92 30.70 -16.32
CA GLY A 40 5.18 30.09 -15.93
C GLY A 40 5.30 29.96 -14.41
N GLY A 41 4.18 29.82 -13.69
CA GLY A 41 4.17 29.43 -12.28
C GLY A 41 4.38 27.93 -12.17
N GLY A 42 5.62 27.47 -12.36
CA GLY A 42 6.04 26.12 -11.97
C GLY A 42 6.02 26.00 -10.44
N GLY A 43 4.81 26.02 -9.86
CA GLY A 43 4.59 25.65 -8.48
C GLY A 43 4.78 24.14 -8.41
N GLY A 44 5.90 23.70 -7.84
CA GLY A 44 6.04 22.29 -7.48
C GLY A 44 4.90 21.96 -6.52
N GLY A 45 4.04 21.02 -6.90
CA GLY A 45 2.94 20.58 -6.04
C GLY A 45 3.43 20.08 -4.69
N ASP A 46 2.52 20.02 -3.73
CA ASP A 46 2.80 19.60 -2.37
C ASP A 46 3.32 18.16 -2.32
N THR A 47 4.02 17.85 -1.23
CA THR A 47 4.49 16.48 -0.92
C THR A 47 3.92 16.04 0.42
N TYR A 48 3.31 14.87 0.41
CA TYR A 48 2.70 14.24 1.57
C TYR A 48 3.42 12.93 1.90
N PHE A 49 3.62 12.68 3.18
CA PHE A 49 4.22 11.47 3.72
C PHE A 49 3.25 10.81 4.68
N TYR A 50 3.12 9.49 4.56
CA TYR A 50 2.23 8.68 5.36
C TYR A 50 2.95 7.44 5.86
N VAL A 51 2.50 6.95 7.02
CA VAL A 51 2.95 5.68 7.59
C VAL A 51 1.76 4.74 7.56
N VAL A 52 1.91 3.59 6.89
CA VAL A 52 0.88 2.56 6.93
C VAL A 52 0.80 2.00 8.34
N SER A 53 -0.34 2.24 8.99
CA SER A 53 -0.58 1.93 10.40
C SER A 53 -1.22 0.55 10.60
N SER A 54 -1.90 0.02 9.59
CA SER A 54 -2.53 -1.31 9.63
C SER A 54 -2.44 -1.97 8.26
N ILE A 55 -2.24 -3.28 8.26
CA ILE A 55 -2.23 -4.11 7.06
C ILE A 55 -2.97 -5.41 7.39
N THR A 56 -3.94 -5.79 6.57
CA THR A 56 -4.69 -7.04 6.74
C THR A 56 -4.83 -7.75 5.40
N THR A 57 -5.03 -9.07 5.44
CA THR A 57 -5.42 -9.79 4.24
C THR A 57 -6.78 -9.29 3.78
N GLY A 58 -6.98 -9.19 2.47
CA GLY A 58 -8.24 -8.77 1.90
C GLY A 58 -9.28 -9.88 1.97
N GLU A 59 -10.01 -10.01 3.08
CA GLU A 59 -11.03 -11.06 3.20
C GLU A 59 -12.21 -10.87 2.23
N ALA A 60 -12.74 -12.00 1.73
CA ALA A 60 -13.95 -12.03 0.94
C ALA A 60 -15.20 -12.17 1.83
N MET A 61 -16.22 -11.35 1.56
CA MET A 61 -17.54 -11.39 2.19
C MET A 61 -18.61 -11.70 1.14
N GLY A 62 -18.91 -12.98 0.95
CA GLY A 62 -19.82 -13.41 -0.11
C GLY A 62 -19.19 -13.15 -1.48
N THR A 63 -19.86 -12.37 -2.33
CA THR A 63 -19.39 -11.98 -3.67
C THR A 63 -18.58 -10.68 -3.67
N THR A 64 -18.18 -10.19 -2.50
CA THR A 64 -17.43 -8.95 -2.36
C THR A 64 -16.06 -9.21 -1.77
N ALA A 65 -14.99 -8.75 -2.43
CA ALA A 65 -13.62 -8.84 -1.93
C ALA A 65 -12.81 -7.63 -2.39
N PRO A 66 -11.89 -7.10 -1.58
CA PRO A 66 -10.94 -6.09 -2.05
C PRO A 66 -10.01 -6.71 -3.09
N GLY A 67 -9.62 -5.94 -4.10
CA GLY A 67 -8.74 -6.40 -5.17
C GLY A 67 -8.83 -5.51 -6.39
N PHE A 68 -8.39 -6.07 -7.51
CA PHE A 68 -8.38 -5.42 -8.81
C PHE A 68 -8.81 -6.40 -9.90
N ASN A 69 -9.40 -5.89 -10.97
CA ASN A 69 -9.54 -6.65 -12.20
C ASN A 69 -8.18 -6.72 -12.91
N LEU A 70 -7.52 -7.87 -12.88
CA LEU A 70 -6.16 -8.12 -13.36
C LEU A 70 -6.14 -8.79 -14.73
N ASP A 71 -7.20 -9.53 -15.08
CA ASP A 71 -7.35 -10.23 -16.34
C ASP A 71 -8.15 -9.46 -17.41
N GLY A 72 -8.88 -8.42 -17.00
CA GLY A 72 -9.71 -7.57 -17.85
C GLY A 72 -11.10 -8.13 -18.13
N THR A 73 -11.58 -9.13 -17.39
CA THR A 73 -12.88 -9.78 -17.62
C THR A 73 -13.74 -9.84 -16.34
N GLU A 74 -15.00 -10.28 -16.48
CA GLU A 74 -15.89 -10.66 -15.38
C GLU A 74 -16.20 -12.18 -15.41
N ASP A 75 -15.58 -12.88 -16.36
CA ASP A 75 -15.76 -14.30 -16.60
C ASP A 75 -14.72 -15.07 -15.79
N ALA A 76 -15.18 -16.11 -15.09
CA ALA A 76 -14.31 -16.97 -14.31
C ALA A 76 -13.13 -17.52 -15.13
N ILE A 77 -11.91 -17.25 -14.68
CA ILE A 77 -10.68 -17.83 -15.22
C ILE A 77 -10.20 -18.98 -14.32
N CYS A 78 -9.78 -20.08 -14.94
CA CYS A 78 -9.30 -21.28 -14.24
C CYS A 78 -10.27 -21.84 -13.18
N GLY A 79 -11.56 -21.61 -13.39
CA GLY A 79 -12.62 -22.07 -12.48
C GLY A 79 -12.75 -21.26 -11.18
N GLN A 80 -12.03 -20.14 -11.07
CA GLN A 80 -12.17 -19.21 -9.96
C GLN A 80 -13.17 -18.11 -10.33
N GLU A 81 -14.12 -17.84 -9.44
CA GLU A 81 -15.12 -16.78 -9.64
C GLU A 81 -14.55 -15.42 -9.24
N ASP A 82 -14.91 -14.39 -9.99
CA ASP A 82 -14.52 -13.01 -9.70
C ASP A 82 -15.42 -12.41 -8.61
N PHE A 83 -14.88 -11.37 -7.98
CA PHE A 83 -15.57 -10.60 -6.95
C PHE A 83 -16.05 -9.25 -7.48
N THR A 84 -16.85 -8.59 -6.65
CA THR A 84 -17.06 -7.14 -6.74
C THR A 84 -16.25 -6.46 -5.63
N SER A 85 -15.49 -5.41 -5.94
CA SER A 85 -14.80 -4.64 -4.89
C SER A 85 -15.78 -3.93 -3.96
N PRO A 86 -15.44 -3.77 -2.67
CA PRO A 86 -16.26 -3.01 -1.75
C PRO A 86 -16.34 -1.53 -2.17
N ALA A 87 -17.32 -0.82 -1.61
CA ALA A 87 -17.39 0.64 -1.73
C ALA A 87 -16.07 1.28 -1.25
N PRO A 88 -15.61 2.39 -1.86
CA PRO A 88 -16.32 3.17 -2.87
C PRO A 88 -16.17 2.67 -4.32
N ASP A 89 -15.29 1.70 -4.58
CA ASP A 89 -14.90 1.33 -5.95
C ASP A 89 -16.02 0.62 -6.72
N MET A 90 -16.67 -0.38 -6.08
CA MET A 90 -17.78 -1.15 -6.67
C MET A 90 -17.46 -1.73 -8.07
N GLU A 91 -16.18 -1.95 -8.37
CA GLU A 91 -15.67 -2.54 -9.60
C GLU A 91 -15.98 -4.05 -9.64
N THR A 92 -16.47 -4.53 -10.78
CA THR A 92 -16.76 -5.94 -11.08
C THR A 92 -15.56 -6.62 -11.73
N GLY A 93 -15.53 -7.95 -11.69
CA GLY A 93 -14.41 -8.72 -12.25
C GLY A 93 -13.14 -8.62 -11.40
N VAL A 94 -13.30 -8.48 -10.07
CA VAL A 94 -12.16 -8.27 -9.17
C VAL A 94 -11.55 -9.60 -8.78
N ASP A 95 -10.25 -9.74 -9.03
CA ASP A 95 -9.46 -10.91 -8.67
C ASP A 95 -8.89 -10.76 -7.26
N ASN A 96 -9.18 -11.74 -6.39
CA ASN A 96 -8.48 -11.91 -5.12
C ASN A 96 -8.67 -13.34 -4.55
N GLN A 97 -7.71 -14.23 -4.83
CA GLN A 97 -7.72 -15.60 -4.31
C GLN A 97 -6.95 -15.76 -2.99
N LEU A 98 -6.38 -14.67 -2.44
CA LEU A 98 -5.65 -14.73 -1.16
C LEU A 98 -6.47 -15.35 -0.01
N PRO A 99 -7.79 -15.09 0.15
CA PRO A 99 -8.59 -15.76 1.19
C PRO A 99 -8.66 -17.28 1.02
N ILE A 100 -8.80 -17.74 -0.22
CA ILE A 100 -8.85 -19.19 -0.54
C ILE A 100 -7.47 -19.81 -0.32
N LEU A 101 -6.42 -19.14 -0.78
CA LEU A 101 -5.04 -19.53 -0.53
C LEU A 101 -4.76 -19.70 0.97
N ASN A 102 -5.14 -18.72 1.79
CA ASN A 102 -4.95 -18.77 3.24
C ASN A 102 -5.66 -20.00 3.87
N ALA A 103 -6.85 -20.34 3.36
CA ALA A 103 -7.55 -21.55 3.79
C ALA A 103 -6.83 -22.84 3.38
N SER A 104 -6.29 -22.89 2.16
CA SER A 104 -5.53 -24.04 1.62
C SER A 104 -4.19 -24.24 2.32
N LEU A 105 -3.53 -23.15 2.76
CA LEU A 105 -2.24 -23.19 3.44
C LEU A 105 -2.32 -23.60 4.91
N LYS A 106 -3.52 -23.79 5.49
CA LYS A 106 -3.69 -24.25 6.89
C LYS A 106 -3.02 -25.59 7.22
N ALA A 107 -2.71 -26.39 6.20
CA ALA A 107 -1.95 -27.64 6.36
C ALA A 107 -0.45 -27.43 6.58
N ILE A 108 0.05 -26.22 6.32
CA ILE A 108 1.44 -25.79 6.50
C ILE A 108 1.49 -24.88 7.74
N PRO A 109 2.55 -24.92 8.56
CA PRO A 109 2.69 -24.04 9.74
C PRO A 109 3.02 -22.58 9.36
N ILE A 110 2.37 -22.04 8.34
CA ILE A 110 2.45 -20.64 7.93
C ILE A 110 1.08 -20.00 8.15
N ASP A 111 1.04 -18.98 9.00
CA ASP A 111 -0.11 -18.08 9.12
C ASP A 111 0.35 -16.70 8.62
N LEU A 112 0.08 -16.43 7.35
CA LEU A 112 0.57 -15.23 6.67
C LEU A 112 0.04 -13.96 7.34
N GLU A 113 -1.21 -13.98 7.79
CA GLU A 113 -1.85 -12.83 8.42
C GLU A 113 -1.24 -12.55 9.80
N ALA A 114 -1.12 -13.59 10.63
CA ALA A 114 -0.49 -13.44 11.94
C ALA A 114 0.99 -13.02 11.82
N GLN A 115 1.71 -13.52 10.81
CA GLN A 115 3.10 -13.12 10.54
C GLN A 115 3.20 -11.67 10.08
N LEU A 116 2.30 -11.22 9.19
CA LEU A 116 2.27 -9.84 8.70
C LEU A 116 1.95 -8.85 9.82
N GLU A 117 0.95 -9.17 10.66
CA GLU A 117 0.62 -8.37 11.84
C GLU A 117 1.79 -8.33 12.84
N THR A 118 2.41 -9.47 13.12
CA THR A 118 3.57 -9.56 14.01
C THR A 118 4.74 -8.74 13.48
N ALA A 119 5.03 -8.81 12.17
CA ALA A 119 6.10 -8.04 11.54
C ALA A 119 5.83 -6.53 11.56
N LEU A 120 4.58 -6.12 11.33
CA LEU A 120 4.12 -4.73 11.41
C LEU A 120 4.28 -4.18 12.83
N LEU A 121 3.76 -4.89 13.84
CA LEU A 121 3.81 -4.48 15.24
C LEU A 121 5.24 -4.52 15.82
N ALA A 122 6.08 -5.43 15.33
CA ALA A 122 7.50 -5.43 15.67
C ALA A 122 8.28 -4.30 14.99
N GLY A 123 7.65 -3.52 14.10
CA GLY A 123 8.30 -2.47 13.31
C GLY A 123 9.35 -3.01 12.34
N ARG A 124 9.28 -4.31 12.02
CA ARG A 124 10.16 -4.99 11.05
C ARG A 124 9.68 -4.83 9.61
N PHE A 125 8.40 -4.49 9.45
CA PHE A 125 7.77 -4.22 8.18
C PHE A 125 6.89 -2.97 8.33
N VAL A 126 7.41 -1.80 7.93
CA VAL A 126 6.66 -0.53 7.96
C VAL A 126 6.61 0.01 6.54
N LEU A 127 5.44 0.12 5.94
CA LEU A 127 5.33 0.77 4.64
C LEU A 127 5.21 2.29 4.84
N LEU A 128 6.11 3.03 4.20
CA LEU A 128 6.06 4.49 4.15
C LEU A 128 5.63 4.88 2.74
N VAL A 129 4.63 5.76 2.65
CA VAL A 129 4.10 6.23 1.37
C VAL A 129 4.44 7.70 1.22
N GLN A 130 5.01 8.07 0.08
CA GLN A 130 5.20 9.45 -0.33
C GLN A 130 4.38 9.72 -1.58
N VAL A 131 3.61 10.82 -1.57
CA VAL A 131 2.92 11.34 -2.74
C VAL A 131 3.41 12.76 -2.98
N SER A 132 4.06 13.01 -4.11
CA SER A 132 4.65 14.32 -4.43
C SER A 132 4.13 14.90 -5.74
N GLY A 133 4.24 16.22 -5.87
CA GLY A 133 3.72 16.95 -7.02
C GLY A 133 2.20 17.12 -6.99
N VAL A 134 1.58 17.05 -5.81
CA VAL A 134 0.12 17.14 -5.64
C VAL A 134 -0.32 18.60 -5.72
N ASN A 135 -1.17 18.91 -6.70
CA ASN A 135 -1.77 20.22 -6.92
C ASN A 135 -3.20 20.29 -6.38
N ASP A 136 -3.93 19.16 -6.36
CA ASP A 136 -5.28 19.04 -5.79
C ASP A 136 -5.49 17.62 -5.22
N LEU A 137 -5.77 17.53 -3.91
CA LEU A 137 -6.06 16.26 -3.23
C LEU A 137 -7.41 15.64 -3.64
N THR A 138 -8.21 16.33 -4.44
CA THR A 138 -9.49 15.82 -4.96
C THR A 138 -9.31 15.27 -6.37
N ASN A 139 -8.72 16.03 -7.29
CA ASN A 139 -8.49 15.60 -8.67
C ASN A 139 -7.14 16.10 -9.18
N ASP A 140 -6.22 15.18 -9.42
CA ASP A 140 -4.90 15.48 -9.97
C ASP A 140 -4.51 14.43 -11.00
N ASP A 141 -4.32 14.85 -12.25
CA ASP A 141 -4.06 13.94 -13.36
C ASP A 141 -2.67 13.31 -13.31
N SER A 142 -1.74 13.84 -12.50
CA SER A 142 -0.36 13.36 -12.45
C SER A 142 0.32 13.67 -11.12
N VAL A 143 0.47 12.65 -10.29
CA VAL A 143 1.27 12.69 -9.06
C VAL A 143 2.39 11.64 -9.09
N SER A 144 3.48 11.88 -8.37
CA SER A 144 4.51 10.86 -8.15
C SER A 144 4.19 10.10 -6.87
N PHE A 145 4.08 8.78 -6.99
CA PHE A 145 3.79 7.85 -5.91
C PHE A 145 5.03 6.99 -5.62
N GLU A 146 5.48 6.99 -4.37
CA GLU A 146 6.64 6.20 -3.94
C GLU A 146 6.30 5.41 -2.67
N ILE A 147 6.73 4.15 -2.64
CA ILE A 147 6.69 3.29 -1.44
C ILE A 147 8.12 3.06 -0.97
N PHE A 148 8.33 3.19 0.34
CA PHE A 148 9.57 2.84 1.02
C PHE A 148 9.28 1.79 2.08
N LEU A 149 10.29 0.98 2.39
CA LEU A 149 10.29 0.18 3.60
C LEU A 149 10.94 0.99 4.72
N GLY A 150 10.23 1.16 5.82
CA GLY A 150 10.69 1.80 7.03
C GLY A 150 11.18 0.79 8.06
N GLU A 151 11.97 1.28 9.01
CA GLU A 151 12.40 0.57 10.19
C GLU A 151 12.30 1.48 11.42
N VAL A 152 12.19 0.88 12.60
CA VAL A 152 12.24 1.62 13.86
C VAL A 152 13.62 2.26 14.00
N PRO A 153 13.74 3.52 14.42
CA PRO A 153 15.03 4.16 14.62
C PRO A 153 15.92 3.34 15.55
N GLY A 154 17.20 3.23 15.22
CA GLY A 154 18.16 2.42 15.98
C GLY A 154 18.30 2.82 17.46
N GLU A 155 18.90 1.93 18.26
CA GLU A 155 19.12 2.17 19.70
C GLU A 155 19.75 3.54 19.98
N GLY A 156 19.17 4.31 20.91
CA GLY A 156 19.66 5.63 21.33
C GLY A 156 18.89 6.83 20.76
N VAL A 157 17.89 6.59 19.91
CA VAL A 157 16.86 7.57 19.54
C VAL A 157 15.60 7.29 20.37
N ASP A 158 14.91 8.32 20.86
CA ASP A 158 13.60 8.18 21.54
C ASP A 158 12.53 7.71 20.53
N GLY A 159 12.59 6.43 20.16
CA GLY A 159 11.75 5.80 19.16
C GLY A 159 11.76 4.30 19.37
N GLY A 160 11.34 3.86 20.57
CA GLY A 160 11.22 2.44 20.90
C GLY A 160 10.41 1.64 19.87
N PRO A 161 10.29 0.30 20.04
CA PRO A 161 9.54 -0.54 19.11
C PRO A 161 8.18 0.07 18.80
N ALA A 162 7.69 -0.12 17.56
CA ALA A 162 6.43 0.44 17.11
C ALA A 162 5.34 0.19 18.16
N ALA A 163 4.94 1.24 18.87
CA ALA A 163 3.97 1.13 19.95
C ALA A 163 2.60 0.87 19.32
N PRO A 164 1.89 -0.20 19.72
CA PRO A 164 0.52 -0.37 19.29
C PRO A 164 -0.34 0.77 19.83
N ASP A 165 -1.39 1.13 19.11
CA ASP A 165 -2.42 2.04 19.64
C ASP A 165 -3.13 1.42 20.85
N SER A 166 -3.97 2.21 21.52
CA SER A 166 -4.69 1.75 22.71
C SER A 166 -5.70 0.63 22.45
N ALA A 167 -6.08 0.39 21.19
CA ALA A 167 -6.99 -0.68 20.79
C ALA A 167 -6.25 -1.98 20.41
N GLY A 168 -4.94 -1.90 20.14
CA GLY A 168 -4.14 -3.00 19.60
C GLY A 168 -4.32 -3.15 18.09
N GLY A 169 -3.29 -3.68 17.40
CA GLY A 169 -3.35 -4.02 15.97
C GLY A 169 -3.04 -2.87 15.00
N LYS A 170 -2.74 -1.66 15.50
CA LYS A 170 -2.26 -0.54 14.68
C LYS A 170 -1.04 0.14 15.29
N ILE A 171 -0.18 0.70 14.44
CA ILE A 171 0.89 1.60 14.88
C ILE A 171 0.26 2.89 15.43
N SER A 172 0.60 3.27 16.67
CA SER A 172 0.10 4.52 17.25
C SER A 172 0.63 5.74 16.50
N GLY A 173 -0.22 6.74 16.30
CA GLY A 173 0.18 8.00 15.66
C GLY A 173 1.28 8.75 16.42
N GLY A 174 2.08 9.54 15.69
CA GLY A 174 3.15 10.37 16.24
C GLY A 174 4.51 9.67 16.40
N GLN A 175 4.63 8.43 15.95
CA GLN A 175 5.90 7.71 15.90
C GLN A 175 6.72 8.11 14.67
N THR A 176 8.03 7.93 14.77
CA THR A 176 8.99 8.24 13.70
C THR A 176 9.68 6.97 13.23
N PHE A 177 9.94 6.88 11.92
CA PHE A 177 10.57 5.74 11.28
C PHE A 177 11.73 6.21 10.40
N ASP A 178 12.79 5.43 10.36
CA ASP A 178 13.88 5.62 9.40
C ASP A 178 13.54 4.84 8.12
N ILE A 179 14.00 5.31 6.96
CA ILE A 179 13.89 4.55 5.72
C ILE A 179 14.97 3.46 5.75
N LYS A 180 14.56 2.20 5.62
CA LYS A 180 15.46 1.04 5.61
C LYS A 180 16.42 1.15 4.43
N ASP A 181 17.71 1.22 4.72
CA ASP A 181 18.79 1.42 3.74
C ASP A 181 18.96 0.17 2.83
N TYR A 182 18.19 0.05 1.74
CA TYR A 182 18.54 -0.86 0.61
C TYR A 182 19.60 -0.23 -0.31
N ALA A 183 19.48 1.09 -0.47
CA ALA A 183 20.45 2.07 -0.91
C ALA A 183 19.89 3.43 -0.41
N PRO A 184 20.72 4.41 -0.04
CA PRO A 184 20.22 5.61 0.64
C PRO A 184 19.17 6.32 -0.19
N ASN A 185 17.93 6.31 0.32
CA ASN A 185 16.74 6.96 -0.24
C ASN A 185 16.19 6.36 -1.55
N THR A 186 16.35 5.05 -1.74
CA THR A 186 15.71 4.35 -2.86
C THR A 186 14.35 3.80 -2.42
N SER A 187 13.28 4.30 -3.02
CA SER A 187 11.94 3.71 -2.94
C SER A 187 11.94 2.28 -3.50
N ILE A 188 11.20 1.36 -2.90
CA ILE A 188 11.00 0.02 -3.48
C ILE A 188 10.09 0.08 -4.71
N VAL A 189 9.23 1.10 -4.79
CA VAL A 189 8.39 1.42 -5.95
C VAL A 189 8.37 2.92 -6.16
N LYS A 190 8.53 3.36 -7.40
CA LYS A 190 8.32 4.75 -7.83
C LYS A 190 7.54 4.77 -9.14
N GLN A 191 6.36 5.36 -9.11
CA GLN A 191 5.42 5.36 -10.23
C GLN A 191 4.71 6.69 -10.38
N THR A 192 4.16 6.94 -11.56
CA THR A 192 3.19 8.01 -11.77
C THR A 192 1.80 7.46 -11.45
N GLY A 193 1.03 8.22 -10.66
CA GLY A 193 -0.37 7.96 -10.38
C GLY A 193 -1.25 9.16 -10.71
N LYS A 194 -2.52 9.05 -10.40
CA LYS A 194 -3.53 10.12 -10.48
C LYS A 194 -4.40 10.09 -9.24
N ILE A 195 -5.01 11.22 -8.89
CA ILE A 195 -6.03 11.34 -7.85
C ILE A 195 -7.36 11.64 -8.55
N VAL A 196 -8.40 10.87 -8.25
CA VAL A 196 -9.76 11.09 -8.78
C VAL A 196 -10.75 11.00 -7.63
N ASN A 197 -11.55 12.05 -7.43
CA ASN A 197 -12.49 12.15 -6.32
C ASN A 197 -11.89 11.85 -4.93
N GLY A 198 -10.65 12.27 -4.69
CA GLY A 198 -9.95 12.04 -3.42
C GLY A 198 -9.32 10.65 -3.28
N ARG A 199 -9.30 9.86 -4.35
CA ARG A 199 -8.72 8.51 -4.37
C ARG A 199 -7.53 8.45 -5.32
N LEU A 200 -6.37 8.10 -4.80
CA LEU A 200 -5.16 7.89 -5.59
C LEU A 200 -5.21 6.51 -6.24
N GLU A 201 -4.82 6.43 -7.50
CA GLU A 201 -4.60 5.19 -8.25
C GLU A 201 -3.20 5.21 -8.88
N ALA A 202 -2.45 4.10 -8.74
CA ALA A 202 -1.18 3.90 -9.43
C ALA A 202 -0.96 2.41 -9.74
N SER A 203 -0.08 2.15 -10.70
CA SER A 203 0.32 0.79 -11.10
C SER A 203 1.84 0.69 -11.17
N ALA A 204 2.39 -0.47 -10.83
CA ALA A 204 3.80 -0.81 -10.94
C ALA A 204 3.97 -2.16 -11.63
N GLU A 205 5.13 -2.39 -12.26
CA GLU A 205 5.44 -3.70 -12.85
C GLU A 205 5.59 -4.79 -11.79
N GLY A 206 6.15 -4.43 -10.62
CA GLY A 206 6.35 -5.30 -9.48
C GLY A 206 6.42 -4.54 -8.17
N LEU A 207 6.10 -5.22 -7.08
CA LEU A 207 6.24 -4.74 -5.70
C LEU A 207 6.80 -5.90 -4.87
N PRO A 208 8.12 -5.92 -4.63
CA PRO A 208 8.74 -6.93 -3.79
C PRO A 208 8.45 -6.61 -2.32
N LEU A 209 7.79 -7.54 -1.64
CA LEU A 209 7.53 -7.49 -0.20
C LEU A 209 8.38 -8.55 0.50
N THR A 210 9.37 -8.11 1.26
CA THR A 210 10.20 -9.01 2.07
C THR A 210 9.81 -8.90 3.53
N PHE A 211 9.53 -10.04 4.15
CA PHE A 211 9.26 -10.15 5.59
C PHE A 211 10.01 -11.34 6.17
N GLN A 212 10.28 -11.26 7.47
CA GLN A 212 11.02 -12.30 8.18
C GLN A 212 10.06 -13.36 8.71
N VAL A 213 10.27 -14.61 8.30
CA VAL A 213 9.54 -15.78 8.79
C VAL A 213 10.54 -16.66 9.53
N MET A 214 10.36 -16.79 10.85
CA MET A 214 11.35 -17.42 11.73
C MET A 214 12.71 -16.69 11.62
N ASP A 215 13.74 -17.36 11.10
CA ASP A 215 15.09 -16.83 10.91
C ASP A 215 15.44 -16.60 9.42
N SER A 216 14.47 -16.77 8.52
CA SER A 216 14.63 -16.63 7.07
C SER A 216 13.81 -15.47 6.52
N ASP A 217 14.27 -14.88 5.42
CA ASP A 217 13.50 -13.88 4.67
C ASP A 217 12.59 -14.59 3.64
N LEU A 218 11.30 -14.29 3.68
CA LEU A 218 10.33 -14.63 2.64
C LEU A 218 10.10 -13.38 1.80
N THR A 219 10.44 -13.44 0.51
CA THR A 219 10.16 -12.35 -0.44
C THR A 219 9.01 -12.76 -1.33
N ILE A 220 7.93 -11.99 -1.33
CA ILE A 220 6.80 -12.14 -2.25
C ILE A 220 6.88 -11.00 -3.26
N ASP A 221 7.03 -11.33 -4.53
CA ASP A 221 6.99 -10.35 -5.62
C ASP A 221 5.56 -10.26 -6.18
N ILE A 222 4.88 -9.15 -5.90
CA ILE A 222 3.56 -8.87 -6.45
C ILE A 222 3.76 -8.22 -7.83
N LYS A 223 3.57 -8.99 -8.90
CA LYS A 223 3.69 -8.52 -10.28
C LYS A 223 2.40 -7.83 -10.72
N LYS A 224 2.51 -6.99 -11.77
CA LYS A 224 1.41 -6.15 -12.28
C LYS A 224 0.68 -5.42 -11.14
N ALA A 225 1.46 -4.96 -10.15
CA ALA A 225 0.92 -4.40 -8.92
C ALA A 225 0.07 -3.16 -9.21
N LYS A 226 -1.06 -3.07 -8.54
CA LYS A 226 -1.96 -1.92 -8.54
C LYS A 226 -2.16 -1.48 -7.10
N VAL A 227 -2.32 -0.18 -6.93
CA VAL A 227 -2.60 0.44 -5.63
C VAL A 227 -3.71 1.46 -5.78
N LYS A 228 -4.65 1.45 -4.84
CA LYS A 228 -5.68 2.47 -4.69
C LYS A 228 -5.93 2.81 -3.23
N PHE A 229 -6.11 4.07 -2.90
CA PHE A 229 -6.46 4.50 -1.54
C PHE A 229 -7.06 5.90 -1.54
N ASP A 230 -7.92 6.16 -0.56
CA ASP A 230 -8.41 7.52 -0.30
C ASP A 230 -7.29 8.30 0.37
N ILE A 231 -7.05 9.51 -0.12
CA ILE A 231 -5.98 10.39 0.33
C ILE A 231 -6.56 11.69 0.89
N SER A 232 -6.03 12.10 2.04
CA SER A 232 -6.25 13.44 2.58
C SER A 232 -4.93 14.02 3.07
N ALA A 233 -4.90 15.30 3.41
CA ALA A 233 -3.68 15.93 3.94
C ALA A 233 -3.14 15.30 5.24
N LYS A 234 -3.89 14.38 5.87
CA LYS A 234 -3.55 13.81 7.19
C LYS A 234 -3.57 12.27 7.25
N SER A 235 -4.13 11.59 6.26
CA SER A 235 -4.39 10.15 6.37
C SER A 235 -4.56 9.47 5.02
N LEU A 236 -4.32 8.17 5.03
CA LEU A 236 -4.67 7.20 4.00
C LEU A 236 -5.78 6.27 4.53
N SER A 237 -6.84 6.08 3.76
CA SER A 237 -7.91 5.15 4.13
C SER A 237 -8.37 4.32 2.95
N ASN A 238 -9.07 3.21 3.23
CA ASN A 238 -9.61 2.30 2.22
C ASN A 238 -8.55 1.90 1.17
N GLY A 239 -7.32 1.66 1.65
CA GLY A 239 -6.18 1.34 0.81
C GLY A 239 -6.17 -0.11 0.42
N VAL A 240 -5.87 -0.39 -0.84
CA VAL A 240 -5.71 -1.74 -1.38
C VAL A 240 -4.44 -1.76 -2.22
N ILE A 241 -3.56 -2.73 -1.96
CA ILE A 241 -2.44 -3.11 -2.81
C ILE A 241 -2.71 -4.52 -3.29
N GLY A 242 -2.55 -4.77 -4.58
CA GLY A 242 -2.79 -6.11 -5.12
C GLY A 242 -2.16 -6.30 -6.47
N GLY A 243 -2.20 -7.52 -6.95
CA GLY A 243 -1.56 -7.95 -8.19
C GLY A 243 -1.47 -9.46 -8.22
N GLN A 244 -0.54 -9.97 -9.01
CA GLN A 244 -0.37 -11.40 -9.21
C GLN A 244 0.91 -11.91 -8.53
N ILE A 245 0.82 -13.08 -7.91
CA ILE A 245 1.94 -13.80 -7.32
C ILE A 245 2.15 -15.06 -8.16
N ALA A 246 3.33 -15.19 -8.78
CA ALA A 246 3.65 -16.38 -9.56
C ALA A 246 3.85 -17.59 -8.63
N ILE A 247 3.25 -18.74 -9.00
CA ILE A 247 3.31 -19.97 -8.19
C ILE A 247 4.74 -20.45 -8.03
N ASP A 248 5.50 -20.51 -9.12
CA ASP A 248 6.89 -20.97 -9.12
C ASP A 248 7.79 -20.13 -8.20
N ASP A 249 7.56 -18.80 -8.19
CA ASP A 249 8.28 -17.89 -7.31
C ASP A 249 7.92 -18.18 -5.85
N LEU A 250 6.63 -18.33 -5.54
CA LEU A 250 6.17 -18.64 -4.19
C LEU A 250 6.67 -20.00 -3.68
N VAL A 251 6.64 -21.04 -4.51
CA VAL A 251 7.18 -22.38 -4.19
C VAL A 251 8.68 -22.28 -3.90
N THR A 252 9.41 -21.54 -4.73
CA THR A 252 10.84 -21.34 -4.56
C THR A 252 11.16 -20.64 -3.24
N GLU A 253 10.40 -19.60 -2.89
CA GLU A 253 10.64 -18.82 -1.68
C GLU A 253 10.22 -19.58 -0.41
N ILE A 254 9.09 -20.29 -0.42
CA ILE A 254 8.69 -21.18 0.68
C ILE A 254 9.72 -22.31 0.87
N GLY A 255 10.28 -22.85 -0.22
CA GLY A 255 11.32 -23.88 -0.17
C GLY A 255 12.63 -23.41 0.49
N LYS A 256 12.86 -22.11 0.65
CA LYS A 256 13.99 -21.56 1.43
C LYS A 256 13.72 -21.53 2.93
N LEU A 257 12.46 -21.65 3.33
CA LEU A 257 12.07 -21.71 4.73
C LEU A 257 12.31 -23.15 5.22
N ASP A 258 12.97 -23.30 6.36
CA ASP A 258 13.21 -24.61 7.00
C ASP A 258 11.94 -25.08 7.72
N LEU A 259 10.89 -25.32 6.93
CA LEU A 259 9.57 -25.71 7.41
C LEU A 259 9.38 -27.22 7.30
N ASP A 260 8.72 -27.80 8.31
CA ASP A 260 8.29 -29.20 8.31
C ASP A 260 7.04 -29.38 7.43
N ILE A 261 7.24 -29.28 6.11
CA ILE A 261 6.18 -29.53 5.13
C ILE A 261 5.97 -31.03 5.02
N PRO A 262 4.72 -31.54 5.16
CA PRO A 262 4.45 -32.96 4.98
C PRO A 262 4.97 -33.46 3.63
N GLY A 263 5.82 -34.49 3.63
CA GLY A 263 6.49 -34.95 2.40
C GLY A 263 5.56 -35.50 1.31
N ASN A 264 4.26 -35.64 1.58
CA ASN A 264 3.22 -36.00 0.63
C ASN A 264 2.46 -34.78 0.06
N LEU A 265 2.78 -33.57 0.52
CA LEU A 265 2.17 -32.33 0.03
C LEU A 265 2.96 -31.82 -1.18
N ASP A 266 2.31 -31.81 -2.35
CA ASP A 266 2.81 -31.12 -3.52
C ASP A 266 2.36 -29.65 -3.44
N LEU A 267 3.27 -28.76 -3.03
CA LEU A 267 2.97 -27.35 -2.86
C LEU A 267 2.58 -26.69 -4.19
N GLY A 268 3.26 -27.03 -5.29
CA GLY A 268 2.94 -26.50 -6.61
C GLY A 268 1.53 -26.89 -7.04
N ALA A 269 1.18 -28.17 -6.89
CA ALA A 269 -0.18 -28.64 -7.18
C ALA A 269 -1.23 -27.98 -6.26
N THR A 270 -0.91 -27.79 -4.98
CA THR A 270 -1.83 -27.16 -4.02
C THR A 270 -2.08 -25.69 -4.35
N LEU A 271 -1.03 -24.96 -4.74
CA LEU A 271 -1.13 -23.57 -5.18
C LEU A 271 -1.83 -23.45 -6.54
N GLY A 272 -1.60 -24.40 -7.46
CA GLY A 272 -2.29 -24.48 -8.74
C GLY A 272 -3.81 -24.62 -8.61
N LEU A 273 -4.31 -25.23 -7.53
CA LEU A 273 -5.75 -25.34 -7.27
C LEU A 273 -6.43 -23.99 -6.95
N VAL A 274 -5.66 -22.98 -6.54
CA VAL A 274 -6.16 -21.63 -6.21
C VAL A 274 -5.66 -20.57 -7.18
N ALA A 275 -4.95 -20.98 -8.23
CA ALA A 275 -4.47 -20.09 -9.27
C ALA A 275 -5.63 -19.69 -10.19
N ASP A 276 -5.69 -18.40 -10.51
CA ASP A 276 -6.74 -17.76 -11.29
C ASP A 276 -6.19 -16.92 -12.45
N LEU A 277 -4.88 -16.68 -12.50
CA LEU A 277 -4.27 -15.79 -13.48
C LEU A 277 -3.21 -16.48 -14.34
N ASP A 278 -2.96 -15.88 -15.50
CA ASP A 278 -1.95 -16.27 -16.49
C ASP A 278 -2.06 -17.76 -16.89
N PRO A 279 -3.14 -18.19 -17.57
CA PRO A 279 -3.26 -19.56 -18.08
C PRO A 279 -2.18 -19.85 -19.11
N ASP A 280 -1.58 -21.03 -19.02
CA ASP A 280 -0.59 -21.51 -19.98
C ASP A 280 -1.23 -22.07 -21.26
N GLY A 281 -0.42 -22.72 -22.12
CA GLY A 281 -0.91 -23.31 -23.36
C GLY A 281 -1.83 -24.53 -23.18
N GLU A 282 -1.86 -25.12 -21.99
CA GLU A 282 -2.70 -26.26 -21.62
C GLU A 282 -3.95 -25.81 -20.85
N GLY A 283 -3.97 -24.56 -20.39
CA GLY A 283 -5.08 -23.92 -19.68
C GLY A 283 -4.88 -23.87 -18.16
N ASP A 284 -3.70 -24.25 -17.67
CA ASP A 284 -3.38 -24.24 -16.24
C ASP A 284 -2.88 -22.84 -15.84
N CYS A 285 -3.51 -22.24 -14.82
CA CYS A 285 -3.11 -20.93 -14.30
C CYS A 285 -1.80 -21.00 -13.52
N GLN A 286 -0.92 -20.02 -13.76
CA GLN A 286 0.44 -19.97 -13.22
C GLN A 286 0.63 -18.89 -12.14
N SER A 287 -0.40 -18.09 -11.91
CA SER A 287 -0.39 -16.97 -10.98
C SER A 287 -1.64 -16.95 -10.10
N ILE A 288 -1.47 -16.46 -8.88
CA ILE A 288 -2.54 -16.26 -7.90
C ILE A 288 -2.75 -14.76 -7.73
N SER A 289 -3.99 -14.28 -7.86
CA SER A 289 -4.34 -12.92 -7.50
C SER A 289 -4.35 -12.75 -5.99
N ALA A 290 -3.76 -11.65 -5.53
CA ALA A 290 -3.74 -11.33 -4.11
C ALA A 290 -3.98 -9.84 -3.89
N ALA A 291 -4.74 -9.53 -2.85
CA ALA A 291 -4.96 -8.17 -2.39
C ALA A 291 -4.79 -8.06 -0.87
N ILE A 292 -4.14 -6.98 -0.46
CA ILE A 292 -3.89 -6.60 0.92
C ILE A 292 -4.53 -5.24 1.15
N VAL A 293 -5.22 -5.09 2.28
CA VAL A 293 -5.90 -3.85 2.67
C VAL A 293 -5.05 -3.10 3.69
N PHE A 294 -5.02 -1.77 3.60
CA PHE A 294 -4.23 -0.94 4.50
C PHE A 294 -4.87 0.41 4.85
N THR A 295 -4.43 0.99 5.97
CA THR A 295 -4.76 2.36 6.42
C THR A 295 -3.53 3.06 7.01
N GLY A 296 -3.48 4.40 7.01
CA GLY A 296 -2.33 5.18 7.48
C GLY A 296 -2.61 6.67 7.68
#